data_AF-A7ANA7-F1
#
_entry.id   AF-A7ANA7-F1
#
_cell.length_a   1.000
_cell.length_b   1.000
_cell.length_c   1.000
_cell.angle_alpha   90.00
_cell.angle_beta   90.00
_cell.angle_gamma   90.00
#
_symmetry.space_group_name_H-M   'P 1'
#
loop_
_entity.id
_entity.type
_entity.pdbx_description
1 polymer ?
#
loop_
_entity_poly.entity_id
_entity_poly.type
_entity_poly.pdbx_seq_one_letter_code
_entity_poly.pdbx_strand_id
1 'polypeptide(L)'
;MMTVWVAIAVVIATVMTYITSVARIKIDYTYPKCIPLDLNRNICDVRVTAIGDNKAHKIVPLEPYTNIIGDVLFGDRIVPGDCDYNTRIVYIELEDDFEVIKIETRAHDGTTELLEYVGRPKEHDVYLELNRIAIDINLNDATFPEHVMPMYNIKSRSTDIKIKSSLKNQYRIGTVIIGEIKVPDTPCISRYIKIQQRHDGRKLVSVLSKYPDNEHISSYIEQGAGKLNFVPYNKDTYPEDIRIGSYNDIALDI
;
A
#
# COMPACT_ATOMS: atom_id res chain seq x y z
N MET A 1 -4.72 -5.48 81.34
CA MET A 1 -4.48 -6.54 80.32
C MET A 1 -5.35 -6.40 79.07
N MET A 2 -6.43 -5.61 79.06
CA MET A 2 -7.35 -5.48 77.90
C MET A 2 -6.82 -4.59 76.76
N THR A 3 -5.84 -3.73 77.02
CA THR A 3 -5.29 -2.76 76.04
C THR A 3 -4.31 -3.36 75.04
N VAL A 4 -3.60 -4.44 75.41
CA VAL A 4 -2.59 -5.08 74.56
C VAL A 4 -3.24 -5.86 73.42
N TRP A 5 -4.35 -6.54 73.69
CA TRP A 5 -5.09 -7.31 72.67
C TRP A 5 -5.73 -6.41 71.61
N VAL A 6 -6.22 -5.23 72.01
CA VAL A 6 -6.75 -4.23 71.08
C VAL A 6 -5.63 -3.69 70.18
N ALA A 7 -4.45 -3.42 70.73
CA ALA A 7 -3.31 -2.96 69.94
C ALA A 7 -2.87 -4.00 68.90
N ILE A 8 -2.81 -5.28 69.27
CA ILE A 8 -2.45 -6.37 68.35
C ILE A 8 -3.49 -6.52 67.23
N ALA A 9 -4.79 -6.45 67.55
CA ALA A 9 -5.84 -6.54 66.55
C ALA A 9 -5.79 -5.39 65.53
N VAL A 10 -5.49 -4.17 65.98
CA VAL A 10 -5.33 -3.00 65.10
C VAL A 10 -4.12 -3.17 64.17
N VAL A 11 -3.01 -3.72 64.66
CA VAL A 11 -1.81 -3.98 63.84
C VAL A 11 -2.08 -5.06 62.80
N ILE A 12 -2.76 -6.15 63.17
CA ILE A 12 -3.11 -7.21 62.20
C ILE A 12 -4.09 -6.68 61.15
N ALA A 13 -5.09 -5.89 61.56
CA ALA A 13 -6.05 -5.29 60.63
C ALA A 13 -5.35 -4.38 59.62
N THR A 14 -4.47 -3.49 60.10
CA THR A 14 -3.70 -2.57 59.23
C THR A 14 -2.74 -3.29 58.29
N VAL A 15 -2.07 -4.35 58.75
CA VAL A 15 -1.23 -5.20 57.90
C VAL A 15 -2.06 -5.93 56.85
N MET A 16 -3.25 -6.44 57.19
CA MET A 16 -4.14 -7.11 56.25
C MET A 16 -4.74 -6.15 55.22
N THR A 17 -5.12 -4.93 55.60
CA THR A 17 -5.52 -3.90 54.62
C THR A 17 -4.36 -3.47 53.73
N TYR A 18 -3.14 -3.43 54.27
CA TYR A 18 -1.95 -3.14 53.47
C TYR A 18 -1.63 -4.28 52.49
N ILE A 19 -1.70 -5.54 52.92
CA ILE A 19 -1.46 -6.68 52.03
C ILE A 19 -2.56 -6.80 50.97
N THR A 20 -3.83 -6.57 51.33
CA THR A 20 -4.94 -6.59 50.35
C THR A 20 -4.92 -5.39 49.41
N SER A 21 -4.46 -4.22 49.84
CA SER A 21 -4.25 -3.08 48.94
C SER A 21 -3.07 -3.33 48.00
N VAL A 22 -1.97 -3.90 48.48
CA VAL A 22 -0.80 -4.27 47.65
C VAL A 22 -1.13 -5.41 46.69
N ALA A 23 -1.94 -6.40 47.09
CA ALA A 23 -2.39 -7.49 46.23
C ALA A 23 -3.41 -7.04 45.18
N ARG A 24 -4.28 -6.06 45.49
CA ARG A 24 -5.18 -5.43 44.50
C ARG A 24 -4.46 -4.58 43.46
N ILE A 25 -3.22 -4.18 43.70
CA ILE A 25 -2.39 -3.41 42.75
C ILE A 25 -1.76 -4.32 41.68
N LYS A 26 -1.91 -5.65 41.76
CA LYS A 26 -1.39 -6.60 40.74
C LYS A 26 -2.45 -7.59 40.26
N ILE A 27 -3.51 -7.09 39.65
CA ILE A 27 -4.07 -7.52 38.34
C ILE A 27 -4.89 -6.31 37.90
N ASP A 28 -4.21 -5.21 37.58
CA ASP A 28 -4.78 -4.28 36.62
C ASP A 28 -4.54 -4.96 35.27
N TYR A 29 -5.62 -5.29 34.56
CA TYR A 29 -5.54 -5.33 33.11
C TYR A 29 -5.23 -3.92 32.68
N THR A 30 -3.95 -3.54 32.75
CA THR A 30 -3.49 -2.22 32.31
C THR A 30 -3.85 -2.14 30.84
N TYR A 31 -4.95 -1.44 30.55
CA TYR A 31 -5.28 -1.03 29.20
C TYR A 31 -4.01 -0.49 28.56
N PRO A 32 -3.66 -0.92 27.33
CA PRO A 32 -2.46 -0.44 26.68
C PRO A 32 -2.51 1.09 26.61
N LYS A 33 -1.38 1.72 26.92
CA LYS A 33 -1.27 3.17 26.88
C LYS A 33 -1.16 3.64 25.43
N CYS A 34 -1.97 4.62 25.04
CA CYS A 34 -1.77 5.32 23.78
C CYS A 34 -0.46 6.12 23.82
N ILE A 35 0.38 5.90 22.82
CA ILE A 35 1.53 6.73 22.52
C ILE A 35 1.15 7.62 21.34
N PRO A 36 0.98 8.94 21.53
CA PRO A 36 0.92 9.85 20.40
C PRO A 36 2.28 9.84 19.70
N LEU A 37 2.29 9.61 18.40
CA LEU A 37 3.50 9.55 17.60
C LEU A 37 3.60 10.80 16.73
N ASP A 38 4.56 11.66 17.03
CA ASP A 38 4.87 12.85 16.22
C ASP A 38 6.13 12.58 15.38
N LEU A 39 5.94 12.45 14.08
CA LEU A 39 6.99 12.24 13.09
C LEU A 39 7.67 13.54 12.64
N ASN A 40 7.09 14.72 12.96
CA ASN A 40 7.67 16.02 12.64
C ASN A 40 8.80 16.40 13.59
N ARG A 41 8.59 16.06 14.86
CA ARG A 41 9.58 16.25 15.90
C ARG A 41 10.32 14.94 16.02
N ASN A 42 11.52 14.92 15.46
CA ASN A 42 12.49 13.82 15.47
C ASN A 42 12.11 12.67 16.44
N ILE A 43 11.90 11.47 15.89
CA ILE A 43 11.28 10.27 16.51
C ILE A 43 12.03 9.84 17.79
N CYS A 44 11.83 10.57 18.89
CA CYS A 44 12.59 10.43 20.13
C CYS A 44 11.71 10.07 21.34
N ASP A 45 10.44 9.66 21.13
CA ASP A 45 9.65 9.11 22.23
C ASP A 45 10.30 7.77 22.65
N VAL A 46 10.77 7.71 23.89
CA VAL A 46 11.49 6.57 24.48
C VAL A 46 10.67 5.28 24.53
N ARG A 47 9.38 5.32 24.18
CA ARG A 47 8.46 4.18 24.16
C ARG A 47 8.26 3.59 22.77
N VAL A 48 8.77 4.23 21.72
CA VAL A 48 8.76 3.68 20.34
C VAL A 48 10.18 3.45 19.85
N THR A 49 10.31 2.57 18.87
CA THR A 49 11.57 2.34 18.17
C THR A 49 11.31 2.33 16.66
N ALA A 50 12.24 2.91 15.92
CA ALA A 50 12.31 2.76 14.47
C ALA A 50 13.19 1.54 14.15
N ILE A 51 12.69 0.63 13.33
CA ILE A 51 13.38 -0.57 12.86
C ILE A 51 13.47 -0.44 11.34
N GLY A 52 14.68 -0.37 10.77
CA GLY A 52 14.87 -0.20 9.33
C GLY A 52 16.16 0.54 8.98
N ASP A 53 16.26 1.02 7.74
CA ASP A 53 17.35 1.85 7.25
C ASP A 53 16.90 3.30 6.98
N ASN A 54 17.81 4.14 6.50
CA ASN A 54 17.53 5.56 6.24
C ASN A 54 16.55 5.82 5.09
N LYS A 55 16.22 4.81 4.28
CA LYS A 55 15.28 4.91 3.17
C LYS A 55 13.96 4.23 3.47
N ALA A 56 13.88 3.29 4.39
CA ALA A 56 12.62 2.71 4.81
C ALA A 56 12.72 2.26 6.26
N HIS A 57 11.85 2.78 7.12
CA HIS A 57 11.80 2.38 8.51
C HIS A 57 10.37 2.26 9.05
N LYS A 58 10.21 1.28 9.93
CA LYS A 58 8.97 0.92 10.60
C LYS A 58 9.04 1.39 12.04
N ILE A 59 8.02 2.11 12.50
CA ILE A 59 7.93 2.60 13.87
C ILE A 59 6.94 1.74 14.65
N VAL A 60 7.41 1.18 15.76
CA VAL A 60 6.62 0.30 16.64
C VAL A 60 6.83 0.66 18.11
N PRO A 61 5.86 0.37 19.00
CA PRO A 61 6.08 0.44 20.43
C PRO A 61 7.17 -0.54 20.90
N LEU A 62 8.02 -0.14 21.84
CA LEU A 62 9.05 -1.00 22.45
C LEU A 62 8.44 -2.10 23.33
N GLU A 63 7.37 -1.79 24.04
CA GLU A 63 6.58 -2.75 24.82
C GLU A 63 5.16 -2.85 24.21
N PRO A 64 4.96 -3.66 23.16
CA PRO A 64 3.70 -3.70 22.39
C PRO A 64 2.52 -4.29 23.17
N TYR A 65 2.77 -4.96 24.31
CA TYR A 65 1.72 -5.48 25.19
C TYR A 65 1.18 -4.44 26.19
N THR A 66 1.91 -3.34 26.39
CA THR A 66 1.57 -2.29 27.35
C THR A 66 1.36 -0.93 26.68
N ASN A 67 1.71 -0.81 25.39
CA ASN A 67 1.58 0.42 24.61
C ASN A 67 1.13 0.17 23.17
N ILE A 68 0.32 1.10 22.66
CA ILE A 68 -0.19 1.13 21.29
C ILE A 68 0.06 2.53 20.71
N ILE A 69 0.43 2.64 19.44
CA ILE A 69 0.48 3.95 18.76
C ILE A 69 -0.96 4.45 18.66
N GLY A 70 -1.23 5.66 19.14
CA GLY A 70 -2.53 6.31 19.03
C GLY A 70 -2.55 7.25 17.82
N ASP A 71 -2.82 8.52 18.08
CA ASP A 71 -2.71 9.57 17.07
C ASP A 71 -1.31 9.61 16.45
N VAL A 72 -1.28 9.59 15.12
CA VAL A 72 -0.04 9.74 14.35
C VAL A 72 -0.03 11.11 13.70
N LEU A 73 0.98 11.90 14.01
CA LEU A 73 1.20 13.24 13.49
C LEU A 73 2.39 13.20 12.53
N PHE A 74 2.21 13.70 11.32
CA PHE A 74 3.27 13.78 10.31
C PHE A 74 2.91 14.86 9.30
N GLY A 75 3.84 15.78 9.07
CA GLY A 75 3.53 17.10 8.56
C GLY A 75 2.37 17.76 9.29
N ASP A 76 1.37 18.18 8.53
CA ASP A 76 0.10 18.73 8.98
C ASP A 76 -0.94 17.66 9.37
N ARG A 77 -0.69 16.39 9.04
CA ARG A 77 -1.68 15.32 9.23
C ARG A 77 -1.70 14.87 10.67
N ILE A 78 -2.92 14.71 11.17
CA ILE A 78 -3.22 13.96 12.38
C ILE A 78 -4.16 12.85 11.95
N VAL A 79 -3.67 11.62 12.00
CA VAL A 79 -4.46 10.42 11.71
C VAL A 79 -4.92 9.87 13.06
N PRO A 80 -6.19 10.11 13.45
CA PRO A 80 -6.66 9.80 14.79
C PRO A 80 -6.58 8.31 15.06
N GLY A 81 -6.19 7.95 16.28
CA GLY A 81 -6.09 6.57 16.73
C GLY A 81 -6.33 6.45 18.22
N ASP A 82 -7.16 5.49 18.61
CA ASP A 82 -7.33 5.10 20.01
C ASP A 82 -6.33 4.00 20.42
N CYS A 83 -6.48 3.48 21.64
CA CYS A 83 -5.63 2.42 22.19
C CYS A 83 -6.35 1.07 22.23
N ASP A 84 -7.56 0.99 21.67
CA ASP A 84 -8.40 -0.21 21.61
C ASP A 84 -8.11 -0.97 20.30
N TYR A 85 -6.82 -1.08 19.99
CA TYR A 85 -6.31 -1.82 18.85
C TYR A 85 -5.43 -2.96 19.35
N ASN A 86 -5.44 -4.06 18.62
CA ASN A 86 -4.49 -5.13 18.83
C ASN A 86 -3.07 -4.66 18.45
N THR A 87 -2.94 -3.91 17.34
CA THR A 87 -1.69 -3.26 16.93
C THR A 87 -1.96 -2.03 16.07
N ARG A 88 -1.12 -1.00 16.16
CA ARG A 88 -1.04 0.09 15.19
C ARG A 88 0.42 0.37 14.87
N ILE A 89 0.74 0.45 13.58
CA ILE A 89 2.11 0.52 13.08
C ILE A 89 2.19 1.64 12.05
N VAL A 90 3.31 2.36 12.07
CA VAL A 90 3.59 3.40 11.07
C VAL A 90 4.82 3.02 10.26
N TYR A 91 4.69 3.08 8.95
CA TYR A 91 5.78 2.86 8.01
C TYR A 91 6.13 4.19 7.37
N ILE A 92 7.43 4.42 7.18
CA ILE A 92 7.96 5.56 6.44
C ILE A 92 8.91 4.98 5.40
N GLU A 93 8.60 5.20 4.12
CA GLU A 93 9.40 4.73 2.98
C GLU A 93 9.81 5.92 2.13
N LEU A 94 11.06 5.95 1.69
CA LEU A 94 11.63 6.97 0.82
C LEU A 94 11.80 6.36 -0.57
N GLU A 95 10.88 6.70 -1.46
CA GLU A 95 10.94 6.34 -2.88
C GLU A 95 11.37 7.54 -3.71
N ASP A 96 12.57 7.49 -4.28
CA ASP A 96 13.16 8.60 -5.03
C ASP A 96 13.22 9.90 -4.18
N ASP A 97 12.39 10.90 -4.51
CA ASP A 97 12.23 12.17 -3.78
C ASP A 97 10.98 12.19 -2.87
N PHE A 98 10.30 11.06 -2.70
CA PHE A 98 9.02 10.95 -2.00
C PHE A 98 9.18 10.17 -0.71
N GLU A 99 8.35 10.52 0.27
CA GLU A 99 8.21 9.85 1.54
C GLU A 99 6.78 9.31 1.65
N VAL A 100 6.62 8.00 1.58
CA VAL A 100 5.34 7.32 1.72
C VAL A 100 5.18 6.95 3.19
N ILE A 101 4.20 7.56 3.85
CA ILE A 101 3.75 7.20 5.19
C ILE A 101 2.55 6.29 5.11
N LYS A 102 2.67 5.08 5.63
CA LYS A 102 1.56 4.14 5.70
C LYS A 102 1.20 3.90 7.15
N ILE A 103 -0.08 3.97 7.45
CA ILE A 103 -0.60 3.70 8.79
C ILE A 103 -1.48 2.46 8.70
N GLU A 104 -1.00 1.40 9.33
CA GLU A 104 -1.69 0.11 9.42
C GLU A 104 -2.28 -0.01 10.83
N THR A 105 -3.61 -0.10 10.90
CA THR A 105 -4.34 -0.26 12.15
C THR A 105 -5.03 -1.62 12.16
N ARG A 106 -4.78 -2.42 13.20
CA ARG A 106 -5.43 -3.73 13.41
C ARG A 106 -6.27 -3.69 14.68
N ALA A 107 -7.58 -3.73 14.51
CA ALA A 107 -8.54 -3.76 15.61
C ALA A 107 -8.59 -5.14 16.30
N HIS A 108 -9.18 -5.20 17.50
CA HIS A 108 -9.34 -6.45 18.27
C HIS A 108 -10.25 -7.48 17.62
N ASP A 109 -11.17 -7.05 16.75
CA ASP A 109 -12.05 -7.92 15.95
C ASP A 109 -11.35 -8.55 14.74
N GLY A 110 -10.08 -8.19 14.50
CA GLY A 110 -9.25 -8.69 13.40
C GLY A 110 -9.34 -7.87 12.11
N THR A 111 -10.13 -6.79 12.05
CA THR A 111 -10.16 -5.88 10.89
C THR A 111 -8.84 -5.11 10.74
N THR A 112 -8.46 -4.81 9.49
CA THR A 112 -7.23 -4.07 9.16
C THR A 112 -7.56 -2.92 8.21
N GLU A 113 -7.18 -1.71 8.60
CA GLU A 113 -7.30 -0.48 7.82
C GLU A 113 -5.90 -0.02 7.39
N LEU A 114 -5.77 0.38 6.12
CA LEU A 114 -4.53 0.93 5.58
C LEU A 114 -4.80 2.30 4.99
N LEU A 115 -4.22 3.30 5.65
CA LEU A 115 -4.22 4.66 5.15
C LEU A 115 -2.82 4.92 4.60
N GLU A 116 -2.75 5.07 3.29
CA GLU A 116 -1.50 5.34 2.61
C GLU A 116 -1.42 6.82 2.32
N TYR A 117 -0.35 7.44 2.78
CA TYR A 117 -0.07 8.84 2.60
C TYR A 117 1.25 8.98 1.86
N VAL A 118 1.32 9.82 0.84
CA VAL A 118 2.60 10.14 0.19
C VAL A 118 2.90 11.62 0.34
N GLY A 119 4.09 11.92 0.83
CA GLY A 119 4.64 13.25 1.05
C GLY A 119 6.04 13.37 0.46
N ARG A 120 6.75 14.45 0.76
CA ARG A 120 8.15 14.65 0.36
C ARG A 120 8.98 15.04 1.57
N PRO A 121 10.12 14.38 1.81
CA PRO A 121 10.87 14.48 3.07
C PRO A 121 11.76 15.73 3.16
N LYS A 122 11.51 16.80 2.39
CA LYS A 122 12.25 18.08 2.49
C LYS A 122 11.34 19.30 2.66
N GLU A 123 10.05 19.15 2.36
CA GLU A 123 9.03 20.19 2.51
C GLU A 123 8.10 19.91 3.71
N HIS A 124 8.27 18.73 4.33
CA HIS A 124 7.78 18.16 5.62
C HIS A 124 6.35 18.41 6.11
N ASP A 125 5.62 19.39 5.61
CA ASP A 125 4.37 19.80 6.26
C ASP A 125 3.11 19.21 5.60
N VAL A 126 3.19 18.44 4.50
CA VAL A 126 1.98 17.98 3.78
C VAL A 126 2.08 16.55 3.22
N TYR A 127 1.11 15.70 3.57
CA TYR A 127 0.97 14.33 3.03
C TYR A 127 -0.40 14.05 2.40
N LEU A 128 -0.40 13.23 1.34
CA LEU A 128 -1.57 12.91 0.51
C LEU A 128 -2.06 11.48 0.72
N GLU A 129 -3.28 11.34 1.24
CA GLU A 129 -3.97 10.06 1.34
C GLU A 129 -4.28 9.47 -0.06
N LEU A 130 -3.91 8.23 -0.32
CA LEU A 130 -4.07 7.57 -1.61
C LEU A 130 -5.40 6.79 -1.67
N ASN A 131 -6.52 7.50 -1.58
CA ASN A 131 -7.89 6.99 -1.83
C ASN A 131 -8.31 7.17 -3.30
N ARG A 132 -7.69 6.45 -4.24
CA ARG A 132 -7.86 6.77 -5.68
C ARG A 132 -8.99 6.03 -6.39
N ILE A 133 -9.78 6.78 -7.15
CA ILE A 133 -10.88 6.31 -7.99
C ILE A 133 -10.32 5.57 -9.22
N ALA A 134 -10.77 4.33 -9.43
CA ALA A 134 -10.35 3.53 -10.58
C ALA A 134 -11.05 3.99 -11.87
N ILE A 135 -10.30 4.14 -12.96
CA ILE A 135 -10.82 4.42 -14.30
C ILE A 135 -10.46 3.27 -15.23
N ASP A 136 -11.48 2.53 -15.68
CA ASP A 136 -11.29 1.43 -16.62
C ASP A 136 -10.91 1.96 -18.01
N ILE A 137 -9.98 1.28 -18.66
CA ILE A 137 -9.44 1.64 -19.96
C ILE A 137 -9.75 0.53 -20.95
N ASN A 138 -10.53 0.83 -21.98
CA ASN A 138 -10.76 -0.10 -23.08
C ASN A 138 -9.91 0.30 -24.29
N LEU A 139 -8.96 -0.55 -24.66
CA LEU A 139 -8.08 -0.31 -25.81
C LEU A 139 -8.76 -0.57 -27.17
N ASN A 140 -9.97 -1.14 -27.16
CA ASN A 140 -10.76 -1.35 -28.37
C ASN A 140 -11.54 -0.10 -28.79
N ASP A 141 -11.71 0.85 -27.88
CA ASP A 141 -12.49 2.05 -28.14
C ASP A 141 -11.72 3.01 -29.06
N ALA A 142 -12.46 3.71 -29.93
CA ALA A 142 -11.87 4.70 -30.83
C ALA A 142 -11.28 5.91 -30.08
N THR A 143 -11.70 6.12 -28.83
CA THR A 143 -11.31 7.25 -27.99
C THR A 143 -11.04 6.78 -26.57
N PHE A 144 -9.98 7.29 -25.95
CA PHE A 144 -9.70 7.03 -24.55
C PHE A 144 -10.53 7.92 -23.62
N PRO A 145 -10.79 7.47 -22.36
CA PRO A 145 -11.36 8.33 -21.34
C PRO A 145 -10.56 9.61 -21.19
N GLU A 146 -11.25 10.72 -20.93
CA GLU A 146 -10.62 12.03 -20.82
C GLU A 146 -9.51 12.07 -19.74
N HIS A 147 -9.54 11.19 -18.75
CA HIS A 147 -8.58 11.15 -17.63
C HIS A 147 -7.19 10.61 -17.98
N VAL A 148 -7.03 9.96 -19.13
CA VAL A 148 -5.76 9.40 -19.56
C VAL A 148 -5.14 10.20 -20.70
N MET A 149 -3.82 10.05 -20.85
CA MET A 149 -3.06 10.66 -21.92
C MET A 149 -2.19 9.60 -22.60
N PRO A 150 -2.52 9.20 -23.84
CA PRO A 150 -1.59 8.46 -24.67
C PRO A 150 -0.44 9.38 -25.10
N MET A 151 0.80 8.98 -24.86
CA MET A 151 1.99 9.71 -25.28
C MET A 151 2.93 8.78 -26.03
N TYR A 152 3.44 9.21 -27.18
CA TYR A 152 4.48 8.46 -27.86
C TYR A 152 5.84 8.65 -27.17
N ASN A 153 6.42 7.57 -26.67
CA ASN A 153 7.74 7.50 -26.07
C ASN A 153 8.77 7.09 -27.13
N ILE A 154 9.58 8.06 -27.55
CA ILE A 154 10.58 7.88 -28.62
C ILE A 154 11.66 6.88 -28.20
N LYS A 155 12.03 6.82 -26.92
CA LYS A 155 13.11 5.94 -26.42
C LYS A 155 12.70 4.47 -26.49
N SER A 156 11.47 4.15 -26.12
CA SER A 156 10.94 2.79 -26.14
C SER A 156 10.15 2.43 -27.41
N ARG A 157 9.98 3.39 -28.33
CA ARG A 157 9.14 3.28 -29.53
C ARG A 157 7.75 2.72 -29.21
N SER A 158 7.15 3.23 -28.15
CA SER A 158 5.84 2.80 -27.65
C SER A 158 4.90 3.99 -27.45
N THR A 159 3.61 3.73 -27.47
CA THR A 159 2.60 4.66 -26.95
C THR A 159 2.32 4.28 -25.51
N ASP A 160 2.66 5.17 -24.59
CA ASP A 160 2.47 5.00 -23.15
C ASP A 160 1.18 5.73 -22.74
N ILE A 161 0.23 5.01 -22.16
CA ILE A 161 -1.02 5.53 -21.63
C ILE A 161 -0.90 5.55 -20.12
N LYS A 162 -1.03 6.73 -19.54
CA LYS A 162 -1.04 6.94 -18.09
C LYS A 162 -2.20 7.85 -17.74
N ILE A 163 -2.64 7.83 -16.48
CA ILE A 163 -3.44 8.93 -15.94
C ILE A 163 -2.69 10.23 -16.26
N LYS A 164 -3.37 11.22 -16.82
CA LYS A 164 -2.80 12.55 -17.05
C LYS A 164 -2.05 12.96 -15.77
N SER A 165 -0.83 13.49 -15.88
CA SER A 165 -0.02 13.83 -14.69
C SER A 165 -0.76 14.74 -13.71
N SER A 166 -1.69 15.55 -14.22
CA SER A 166 -2.60 16.41 -13.46
C SER A 166 -3.66 15.68 -12.61
N LEU A 167 -3.92 14.39 -12.84
CA LEU A 167 -4.99 13.60 -12.23
C LEU A 167 -4.48 12.41 -11.39
N LYS A 168 -3.16 12.25 -11.29
CA LYS A 168 -2.48 11.06 -10.72
C LYS A 168 -2.80 10.77 -9.25
N ASN A 169 -3.18 11.78 -8.46
CA ASN A 169 -3.46 11.64 -7.03
C ASN A 169 -4.92 11.29 -6.73
N GLN A 170 -5.81 11.42 -7.73
CA GLN A 170 -7.25 11.19 -7.59
C GLN A 170 -7.68 9.91 -8.27
N TYR A 171 -7.06 9.64 -9.43
CA TYR A 171 -7.42 8.53 -10.28
C TYR A 171 -6.25 7.58 -10.43
N ARG A 172 -6.58 6.32 -10.59
CA ARG A 172 -5.65 5.27 -11.01
C ARG A 172 -6.24 4.54 -12.19
N ILE A 173 -5.38 3.99 -13.05
CA ILE A 173 -5.86 3.09 -14.09
C ILE A 173 -6.49 1.88 -13.39
N GLY A 174 -7.74 1.61 -13.76
CA GLY A 174 -8.56 0.52 -13.28
C GLY A 174 -8.34 -0.77 -14.07
N THR A 175 -9.44 -1.41 -14.44
CA THR A 175 -9.44 -2.56 -15.35
C THR A 175 -9.00 -2.12 -16.75
N VAL A 176 -8.14 -2.90 -17.40
CA VAL A 176 -7.71 -2.65 -18.77
C VAL A 176 -8.27 -3.73 -19.70
N ILE A 177 -9.01 -3.34 -20.73
CA ILE A 177 -9.58 -4.25 -21.73
C ILE A 177 -8.73 -4.19 -23.00
N ILE A 178 -8.27 -5.35 -23.48
CA ILE A 178 -7.35 -5.53 -24.61
C ILE A 178 -7.95 -6.59 -25.54
N GLY A 179 -8.63 -6.20 -26.62
CA GLY A 179 -9.45 -7.16 -27.38
C GLY A 179 -10.51 -7.76 -26.47
N GLU A 180 -10.54 -9.09 -26.36
CA GLU A 180 -11.42 -9.81 -25.44
C GLU A 180 -10.82 -10.02 -24.04
N ILE A 181 -9.54 -9.69 -23.84
CA ILE A 181 -8.84 -9.89 -22.56
C ILE A 181 -9.17 -8.75 -21.61
N LYS A 182 -9.49 -9.09 -20.36
CA LYS A 182 -9.62 -8.14 -19.25
C LYS A 182 -8.47 -8.31 -18.27
N VAL A 183 -7.67 -7.27 -18.08
CA VAL A 183 -6.66 -7.16 -17.04
C VAL A 183 -7.32 -6.47 -15.84
N PRO A 184 -7.55 -7.18 -14.71
CA PRO A 184 -8.35 -6.66 -13.61
C PRO A 184 -7.72 -5.42 -12.94
N ASP A 185 -8.59 -4.61 -12.35
CA ASP A 185 -8.19 -3.49 -11.50
C ASP A 185 -7.40 -3.95 -10.26
N THR A 186 -6.30 -3.26 -9.95
CA THR A 186 -5.47 -3.50 -8.77
C THR A 186 -4.97 -2.17 -8.17
N PRO A 187 -5.17 -1.91 -6.85
CA PRO A 187 -4.65 -0.71 -6.17
C PRO A 187 -3.13 -0.64 -6.22
N CYS A 188 -2.53 0.48 -6.61
CA CYS A 188 -1.08 0.63 -6.78
C CYS A 188 -0.65 2.11 -6.81
N ILE A 189 0.63 2.40 -6.54
CA ILE A 189 1.21 3.77 -6.58
C ILE A 189 1.00 4.40 -7.95
N SER A 190 1.22 3.63 -9.01
CA SER A 190 0.91 4.07 -10.36
C SER A 190 0.67 2.89 -11.27
N ARG A 191 -0.14 3.09 -12.30
CA ARG A 191 -0.37 2.10 -13.34
C ARG A 191 -0.38 2.78 -14.69
N TYR A 192 0.26 2.17 -15.66
CA TYR A 192 0.36 2.65 -17.03
C TYR A 192 0.28 1.49 -18.01
N ILE A 193 -0.14 1.79 -19.23
CA ILE A 193 -0.27 0.82 -20.32
C ILE A 193 0.73 1.23 -21.39
N LYS A 194 1.49 0.27 -21.91
CA LYS A 194 2.47 0.49 -22.97
C LYS A 194 2.03 -0.29 -24.20
N ILE A 195 1.88 0.40 -25.32
CA ILE A 195 1.52 -0.19 -26.61
C ILE A 195 2.72 -0.04 -27.54
N GLN A 196 3.37 -1.14 -27.89
CA GLN A 196 4.49 -1.18 -28.80
C GLN A 196 4.08 -1.80 -30.13
N GLN A 197 4.32 -1.09 -31.22
CA GLN A 197 4.15 -1.64 -32.56
C GLN A 197 5.40 -2.47 -32.91
N ARG A 198 5.21 -3.73 -33.28
CA ARG A 198 6.29 -4.60 -33.77
C ARG A 198 6.52 -4.39 -35.27
N HIS A 199 7.70 -4.81 -35.74
CA HIS A 199 8.08 -4.76 -37.15
C HIS A 199 7.16 -5.59 -38.06
N ASP A 200 6.56 -6.66 -37.52
CA ASP A 200 5.60 -7.53 -38.23
C ASP A 200 4.17 -6.96 -38.26
N GLY A 201 3.98 -5.72 -37.81
CA GLY A 201 2.69 -5.04 -37.78
C GLY A 201 1.83 -5.35 -36.56
N ARG A 202 2.18 -6.36 -35.74
CA ARG A 202 1.43 -6.75 -34.54
C ARG A 202 1.65 -5.76 -33.40
N LYS A 203 0.65 -5.63 -32.52
CA LYS A 203 0.75 -4.84 -31.29
C LYS A 203 1.17 -5.71 -30.11
N LEU A 204 2.15 -5.23 -29.35
CA LEU A 204 2.48 -5.72 -28.01
C LEU A 204 1.92 -4.72 -27.00
N VAL A 205 1.03 -5.17 -26.13
CA VAL A 205 0.45 -4.36 -25.06
C VAL A 205 0.95 -4.87 -23.72
N SER A 206 1.52 -3.99 -22.91
CA SER A 206 1.92 -4.29 -21.54
C SER A 206 1.14 -3.40 -20.58
N VAL A 207 0.62 -3.95 -19.49
CA VAL A 207 0.02 -3.18 -18.38
C VAL A 207 0.99 -3.26 -17.22
N LEU A 208 1.53 -2.11 -16.82
CA LEU A 208 2.58 -1.95 -15.84
C LEU A 208 1.99 -1.30 -14.61
N SER A 209 2.04 -1.99 -13.49
CA SER A 209 1.53 -1.51 -12.20
C SER A 209 2.71 -1.38 -11.24
N LYS A 210 3.08 -0.14 -10.91
CA LYS A 210 4.10 0.20 -9.91
C LYS A 210 3.44 0.27 -8.54
N TYR A 211 3.97 -0.53 -7.65
CA TYR A 211 3.75 -0.56 -6.23
C TYR A 211 4.97 0.06 -5.53
N PRO A 212 4.90 0.33 -4.21
CA PRO A 212 6.05 0.87 -3.49
C PRO A 212 7.35 0.08 -3.70
N ASP A 213 7.19 -1.25 -3.82
CA ASP A 213 8.33 -2.17 -3.83
C ASP A 213 8.48 -3.00 -5.12
N ASN A 214 7.54 -2.95 -6.06
CA ASN A 214 7.58 -3.81 -7.24
C ASN A 214 6.84 -3.24 -8.45
N GLU A 215 7.15 -3.78 -9.62
CA GLU A 215 6.46 -3.51 -10.87
C GLU A 215 5.86 -4.82 -11.42
N HIS A 216 4.53 -4.90 -11.51
CA HIS A 216 3.87 -6.01 -12.20
C HIS A 216 3.63 -5.64 -13.66
N ILE A 217 4.07 -6.51 -14.57
CA ILE A 217 3.92 -6.32 -16.01
C ILE A 217 3.11 -7.49 -16.59
N SER A 218 1.86 -7.22 -16.97
CA SER A 218 1.06 -8.17 -17.76
C SER A 218 1.20 -7.82 -19.23
N SER A 219 1.79 -8.71 -20.03
CA SER A 219 2.03 -8.46 -21.46
C SER A 219 1.18 -9.38 -22.35
N TYR A 220 0.72 -8.82 -23.47
CA TYR A 220 -0.16 -9.47 -24.42
C TYR A 220 0.24 -9.10 -25.84
N ILE A 221 0.31 -10.08 -26.74
CA ILE A 221 0.65 -9.88 -28.14
C ILE A 221 -0.55 -10.17 -29.02
N GLU A 222 -0.75 -9.34 -30.03
CA GLU A 222 -1.76 -9.56 -31.06
C GLU A 222 -1.44 -10.84 -31.85
N GLN A 223 -2.42 -11.72 -32.10
CA GLN A 223 -2.21 -12.96 -32.85
C GLN A 223 -1.96 -12.72 -34.34
N GLY A 224 -2.50 -11.63 -34.90
CA GLY A 224 -2.24 -11.21 -36.28
C GLY A 224 -2.44 -9.71 -36.44
N ALA A 225 -1.65 -9.07 -37.30
CA ALA A 225 -1.61 -7.62 -37.43
C ALA A 225 -3.01 -7.04 -37.74
N GLY A 226 -3.50 -6.16 -36.87
CA GLY A 226 -4.79 -5.48 -37.03
C GLY A 226 -6.03 -6.34 -36.71
N LYS A 227 -5.87 -7.56 -36.20
CA LYS A 227 -6.99 -8.45 -35.84
C LYS A 227 -7.61 -8.14 -34.48
N LEU A 228 -6.96 -7.34 -33.64
CA LEU A 228 -7.39 -7.02 -32.27
C LEU A 228 -7.63 -8.25 -31.35
N ASN A 229 -7.13 -9.42 -31.75
CA ASN A 229 -7.16 -10.62 -30.94
C ASN A 229 -5.79 -10.80 -30.27
N PHE A 230 -5.76 -10.91 -28.95
CA PHE A 230 -4.53 -10.91 -28.16
C PHE A 230 -4.39 -12.20 -27.37
N VAL A 231 -3.14 -12.61 -27.14
CA VAL A 231 -2.78 -13.71 -26.23
C VAL A 231 -1.71 -13.27 -25.24
N PRO A 232 -1.63 -13.90 -24.06
CA PRO A 232 -0.54 -13.65 -23.12
C PRO A 232 0.82 -13.79 -23.80
N TYR A 233 1.71 -12.84 -23.51
CA TYR A 233 3.06 -12.79 -24.06
C TYR A 233 4.07 -12.74 -22.93
N ASN A 234 5.02 -13.67 -22.97
CA ASN A 234 6.19 -13.64 -22.11
C ASN A 234 7.44 -13.60 -22.98
N LYS A 235 8.21 -12.51 -22.88
CA LYS A 235 9.46 -12.33 -23.62
C LYS A 235 10.52 -13.38 -23.26
N ASP A 236 10.46 -13.95 -22.06
CA ASP A 236 11.45 -14.91 -21.56
C ASP A 236 11.13 -16.33 -22.01
N THR A 237 9.87 -16.62 -22.34
CA THR A 237 9.40 -17.94 -22.83
C THR A 237 9.19 -17.96 -24.33
N TYR A 238 8.84 -16.82 -24.92
CA TYR A 238 8.60 -16.63 -26.34
C TYR A 238 9.41 -15.42 -26.83
N PRO A 239 10.74 -15.56 -26.89
CA PRO A 239 11.63 -14.44 -27.22
C PRO A 239 11.32 -13.88 -28.61
N GLU A 240 11.00 -14.73 -29.58
CA GLU A 240 10.57 -14.37 -30.94
C GLU A 240 9.66 -15.49 -31.49
N ASP A 241 8.73 -15.17 -32.39
CA ASP A 241 7.90 -16.14 -33.13
C ASP A 241 6.87 -16.98 -32.37
N ILE A 242 5.81 -16.34 -31.86
CA ILE A 242 4.49 -16.96 -32.00
C ILE A 242 4.02 -16.70 -33.44
N ARG A 243 4.41 -17.58 -34.38
CA ARG A 243 3.74 -17.74 -35.68
C ARG A 243 2.37 -18.41 -35.44
N ILE A 244 1.44 -17.72 -34.80
CA ILE A 244 0.02 -18.10 -34.92
C ILE A 244 -0.42 -17.56 -36.28
N GLY A 245 -0.14 -18.38 -37.30
CA GLY A 245 -0.27 -18.06 -38.72
C GLY A 245 0.38 -19.08 -39.65
N SER A 246 0.96 -20.19 -39.16
CA SER A 246 1.18 -21.35 -40.02
C SER A 246 -0.12 -22.16 -40.15
N TYR A 247 -0.94 -21.81 -41.12
CA TYR A 247 -1.89 -22.72 -41.75
C TYR A 247 -1.70 -22.49 -43.26
N ASN A 248 -1.20 -23.43 -44.04
CA ASN A 248 -1.97 -24.56 -44.55
C ASN A 248 -3.36 -24.18 -45.12
N ASP A 249 -3.49 -22.97 -45.69
CA ASP A 249 -4.54 -22.64 -46.66
C ASP A 249 -3.98 -22.55 -48.09
N ILE A 250 -2.96 -23.36 -48.42
CA ILE A 250 -2.80 -23.81 -49.80
C ILE A 250 -3.76 -24.97 -49.94
N ALA A 251 -4.90 -24.67 -50.54
CA ALA A 251 -5.93 -25.57 -51.01
C ALA A 251 -5.40 -26.99 -51.30
N LEU A 252 -5.76 -27.93 -50.44
CA LEU A 252 -6.15 -29.25 -50.90
C LEU A 252 -7.64 -29.17 -51.18
N ASP A 253 -7.98 -28.93 -52.44
CA ASP A 253 -9.17 -29.49 -53.09
C ASP A 253 -9.11 -29.20 -54.61
N ILE A 254 -8.92 -30.30 -55.36
CA ILE A 254 -9.34 -30.60 -56.75
C ILE A 254 -8.78 -29.74 -57.90
#